data_AF-J2V4P4-F1
#
_entry.id   AF-J2V4P4-F1
#
_cell.length_a   1.000
_cell.length_b   1.000
_cell.length_c   1.000
_cell.angle_alpha   90.00
_cell.angle_beta   90.00
_cell.angle_gamma   90.00
#
_symmetry.space_group_name_H-M   'P 1'
#
loop_
_entity.id
_entity.type
_entity.pdbx_description
1 polymer ?
#
loop_
_entity_poly.entity_id
_entity_poly.type
_entity_poly.pdbx_seq_one_letter_code
_entity_poly.pdbx_strand_id
1 'polypeptide(L)'
;MHRQALISLHELLMIEAMEWHENLIKDPKYKDHPEPLISWDLDNAIATPLSRDEVRNLTSTDKTDIFERLALYACFVNPPYRAQFKRGKMEAQSVFLEWCELLGLNEIDDVSVVNWVEGLNTGLHGYDEKISGVESWSNYFDAGLEWWGVWCLTIWNPKRRTISALIASTTD
;
A
#
# COMPACT_ATOMS: atom_id res chain seq x y z
N MET A 1 8.78 -16.33 -1.34
CA MET A 1 9.48 -15.03 -1.36
C MET A 1 8.52 -13.89 -1.07
N HIS A 2 7.51 -13.62 -1.93
CA HIS A 2 6.48 -12.60 -1.70
C HIS A 2 5.84 -12.64 -0.31
N ARG A 3 5.38 -13.81 0.13
CA ARG A 3 4.83 -13.98 1.49
C ARG A 3 5.84 -13.68 2.62
N GLN A 4 7.12 -13.95 2.40
CA GLN A 4 8.16 -13.62 3.39
C GLN A 4 8.38 -12.11 3.48
N ALA A 5 8.34 -11.39 2.34
CA ALA A 5 8.40 -9.93 2.36
C ALA A 5 7.19 -9.31 3.06
N LEU A 6 6.00 -9.92 2.92
CA LEU A 6 4.81 -9.50 3.65
C LEU A 6 4.93 -9.72 5.16
N ILE A 7 5.56 -10.83 5.60
CA ILE A 7 5.88 -11.07 7.02
C ILE A 7 6.84 -10.00 7.54
N SER A 8 7.95 -9.77 6.83
CA SER A 8 8.95 -8.77 7.26
C SER A 8 8.39 -7.34 7.26
N LEU A 9 7.41 -7.04 6.40
CA LEU A 9 6.70 -5.77 6.44
C LEU A 9 5.89 -5.60 7.74
N HIS A 10 5.20 -6.65 8.20
CA HIS A 10 4.47 -6.62 9.47
C HIS A 10 5.40 -6.40 10.66
N GLU A 11 6.53 -7.11 10.68
CA GLU A 11 7.56 -6.93 11.72
C GLU A 11 8.03 -5.48 11.77
N LEU A 12 8.29 -4.86 10.61
CA LEU A 12 8.67 -3.45 10.52
C LEU A 12 7.56 -2.52 11.05
N LEU A 13 6.32 -2.72 10.61
CA LEU A 13 5.17 -1.91 11.06
C LEU A 13 4.97 -2.01 12.58
N MET A 14 5.12 -3.20 13.15
CA MET A 14 5.02 -3.39 14.60
C MET A 14 6.16 -2.70 15.35
N ILE A 15 7.40 -2.75 14.83
CA ILE A 15 8.54 -2.03 15.42
C ILE A 15 8.26 -0.52 15.42
N GLU A 16 7.87 0.06 14.28
CA GLU A 16 7.59 1.49 14.15
C GLU A 16 6.41 1.92 15.05
N ALA A 17 5.35 1.12 15.12
CA ALA A 17 4.21 1.40 15.99
C ALA A 17 4.60 1.39 17.47
N MET A 18 5.42 0.42 17.90
CA MET A 18 5.93 0.35 19.27
C MET A 18 6.84 1.53 19.60
N GLU A 19 7.75 1.91 18.71
CA GLU A 19 8.62 3.09 18.89
C GLU A 19 7.81 4.38 19.01
N TRP A 20 6.74 4.53 18.21
CA TRP A 20 5.82 5.64 18.32
C TRP A 20 5.12 5.65 19.70
N HIS A 21 4.61 4.49 20.14
CA HIS A 21 3.92 4.34 21.42
C HIS A 21 4.83 4.68 22.61
N GLU A 22 6.06 4.16 22.62
CA GLU A 22 7.07 4.45 23.64
C GLU A 22 7.36 5.95 23.75
N ASN A 23 7.31 6.67 22.63
CA ASN A 23 7.46 8.12 22.63
C ASN A 23 6.20 8.85 23.11
N LEU A 24 5.01 8.35 22.75
CA LEU A 24 3.72 8.92 23.13
C LEU A 24 3.51 8.89 24.65
N ILE A 25 3.76 7.74 25.30
CA ILE A 25 3.50 7.55 26.73
C ILE A 25 4.45 8.33 27.65
N LYS A 26 5.52 8.94 27.10
CA LYS A 26 6.39 9.88 27.83
C LYS A 26 5.64 11.15 28.23
N ASP A 27 4.60 11.53 27.47
CA ASP A 27 3.68 12.58 27.88
C ASP A 27 2.69 12.00 28.91
N PRO A 28 2.62 12.56 30.15
CA PRO A 28 1.71 12.10 31.19
C PRO A 28 0.24 12.03 30.77
N LYS A 29 -0.17 12.83 29.77
CA LYS A 29 -1.52 12.80 29.19
C LYS A 29 -1.87 11.46 28.57
N TYR A 30 -0.88 10.74 28.03
CA TYR A 30 -1.06 9.48 27.30
C TYR A 30 -0.44 8.28 28.01
N LYS A 31 -0.05 8.41 29.29
CA LYS A 31 0.64 7.34 30.04
C LYS A 31 -0.09 5.98 30.06
N ASP A 32 -1.43 6.01 29.98
CA ASP A 32 -2.31 4.83 30.02
C ASP A 32 -2.82 4.46 28.62
N HIS A 33 -2.24 5.04 27.55
CA HIS A 33 -2.61 4.69 26.18
C HIS A 33 -2.20 3.24 25.89
N PRO A 34 -3.09 2.41 25.34
CA PRO A 34 -2.81 1.00 25.10
C PRO A 34 -1.67 0.82 24.09
N GLU A 35 -0.94 -0.30 24.21
CA GLU A 35 0.03 -0.70 23.20
C GLU A 35 -0.67 -0.90 21.84
N PRO A 36 -0.02 -0.51 20.73
CA PRO A 36 -0.57 -0.71 19.40
C PRO A 36 -0.63 -2.21 19.08
N LEU A 37 -1.71 -2.61 18.40
CA LEU A 37 -1.89 -3.96 17.91
C LEU A 37 -2.27 -3.92 16.44
N ILE A 38 -1.39 -4.44 15.59
CA ILE A 38 -1.67 -4.64 14.17
C ILE A 38 -1.96 -6.14 13.96
N SER A 39 -3.23 -6.49 13.76
CA SER A 39 -3.62 -7.86 13.44
C SER A 39 -3.09 -8.23 12.05
N TRP A 40 -2.64 -9.47 11.88
CA TRP A 40 -1.98 -9.91 10.65
C TRP A 40 -2.27 -11.38 10.36
N ASP A 41 -3.49 -11.65 9.90
CA ASP A 41 -3.94 -12.99 9.54
C ASP A 41 -3.50 -13.35 8.13
N LEU A 42 -2.25 -13.80 8.03
CA LEU A 42 -1.66 -14.19 6.76
C LEU A 42 -2.40 -15.35 6.09
N ASP A 43 -3.11 -16.20 6.81
CA ASP A 43 -3.81 -17.34 6.17
C ASP A 43 -4.98 -16.85 5.31
N ASN A 44 -5.59 -15.73 5.69
CA ASN A 44 -6.62 -15.05 4.93
C ASN A 44 -6.07 -14.03 3.90
N ALA A 45 -4.76 -13.76 3.89
CA ALA A 45 -4.12 -12.91 2.90
C ALA A 45 -3.96 -13.64 1.54
N ILE A 46 -4.86 -13.34 0.60
CA ILE A 46 -4.88 -13.93 -0.74
C ILE A 46 -3.83 -13.24 -1.63
N ALA A 47 -2.89 -14.02 -2.14
CA ALA A 47 -1.95 -13.55 -3.14
C ALA A 47 -2.62 -13.48 -4.52
N THR A 48 -2.82 -12.28 -5.05
CA THR A 48 -3.32 -12.07 -6.43
C THR A 48 -2.18 -11.59 -7.32
N PRO A 49 -1.55 -12.47 -8.14
CA PRO A 49 -0.51 -12.06 -9.07
C PRO A 49 -1.06 -11.13 -10.14
N LEU A 50 -0.33 -10.05 -10.43
CA LEU A 50 -0.70 -9.12 -11.50
C LEU A 50 -0.16 -9.60 -12.85
N SER A 51 -0.97 -9.42 -13.89
CA SER A 51 -0.55 -9.59 -15.28
C SER A 51 0.42 -8.50 -15.71
N ARG A 52 1.11 -8.72 -16.84
CA ARG A 52 2.06 -7.73 -17.38
C ARG A 52 1.42 -6.38 -17.66
N ASP A 53 0.20 -6.36 -18.20
CA ASP A 53 -0.50 -5.12 -18.51
C ASP A 53 -0.96 -4.40 -17.24
N GLU A 54 -1.31 -5.15 -16.19
CA GLU A 54 -1.60 -4.60 -14.87
C GLU A 54 -0.35 -4.00 -14.20
N VAL A 55 0.81 -4.64 -14.34
CA VAL A 55 2.09 -4.06 -13.86
C VAL A 55 2.44 -2.80 -14.65
N ARG A 56 2.19 -2.75 -15.96
CA ARG A 56 2.35 -1.52 -16.76
C ARG A 56 1.45 -0.39 -16.25
N ASN A 57 0.22 -0.71 -15.87
CA ASN A 57 -0.71 0.26 -15.30
C ASN A 57 -0.19 0.86 -13.99
N LEU A 58 0.49 0.08 -13.13
CA LEU A 58 1.09 0.61 -11.90
C LEU A 58 2.13 1.71 -12.16
N THR A 59 2.84 1.64 -13.28
CA THR A 59 3.86 2.64 -13.66
C THR A 59 3.32 3.77 -14.55
N SER A 60 2.05 3.72 -14.95
CA SER A 60 1.47 4.71 -15.85
C SER A 60 1.19 6.03 -15.12
N THR A 61 1.66 7.13 -15.70
CA THR A 61 1.37 8.49 -15.21
C THR A 61 0.16 9.14 -15.89
N ASP A 62 -0.49 8.42 -16.81
CA ASP A 62 -1.63 8.93 -17.56
C ASP A 62 -2.95 8.77 -16.81
N LYS A 63 -3.01 7.79 -15.90
CA LYS A 63 -4.14 7.58 -14.99
C LYS A 63 -4.08 8.58 -13.85
N THR A 64 -4.99 9.55 -13.87
CA THR A 64 -5.07 10.60 -12.85
C THR A 64 -6.27 10.49 -11.94
N ASP A 65 -7.19 9.57 -12.24
CA ASP A 65 -8.35 9.27 -11.41
C ASP A 65 -8.00 8.18 -10.39
N ILE A 66 -8.21 8.47 -9.11
CA ILE A 66 -7.95 7.55 -8.00
C ILE A 66 -8.92 6.36 -8.00
N PHE A 67 -10.06 6.47 -8.69
CA PHE A 67 -11.05 5.41 -8.83
C PHE A 67 -10.69 4.42 -9.95
N GLU A 68 -9.68 4.72 -10.77
CA GLU A 68 -9.20 3.78 -11.78
C GLU A 68 -8.40 2.65 -11.13
N ARG A 69 -8.72 1.40 -11.53
CA ARG A 69 -8.01 0.22 -11.04
C ARG A 69 -6.51 0.32 -11.33
N LEU A 70 -5.71 0.08 -10.29
CA LEU A 70 -4.24 0.15 -10.30
C LEU A 70 -3.69 1.53 -10.72
N ALA A 71 -4.40 2.62 -10.45
CA ALA A 71 -3.94 3.99 -10.69
C ALA A 71 -2.99 4.50 -9.59
N LEU A 72 -1.85 3.81 -9.42
CA LEU A 72 -0.89 4.08 -8.34
C LEU A 72 -0.35 5.53 -8.41
N TYR A 73 -0.14 6.08 -9.61
CA TYR A 73 0.27 7.47 -9.78
C TYR A 73 -0.79 8.47 -9.27
N ALA A 74 -2.08 8.23 -9.57
CA ALA A 74 -3.17 9.08 -9.09
C ALA A 74 -3.19 9.12 -7.55
N CYS A 75 -2.99 7.96 -6.91
CA CYS A 75 -2.90 7.88 -5.45
C CYS A 75 -1.61 8.55 -4.91
N PHE A 76 -0.50 8.40 -5.61
CA PHE A 76 0.77 9.02 -5.23
C PHE A 76 0.70 10.56 -5.21
N VAL A 77 0.01 11.17 -6.19
CA VAL A 77 -0.08 12.64 -6.28
C VAL A 77 -1.23 13.25 -5.50
N ASN A 78 -2.28 12.46 -5.19
CA ASN A 78 -3.46 12.95 -4.49
C ASN A 78 -3.68 12.35 -3.08
N PRO A 79 -2.67 12.02 -2.26
CA PRO A 79 -2.90 11.36 -0.96
C PRO A 79 -3.88 12.15 -0.07
N PRO A 80 -4.43 11.55 1.00
CA PRO A 80 -5.33 12.21 1.97
C PRO A 80 -4.98 13.66 2.33
N TYR A 81 -3.69 13.97 2.47
CA TYR A 81 -3.17 15.31 2.80
C TYR A 81 -2.54 16.09 1.62
N ARG A 82 -2.72 15.59 0.39
CA ARG A 82 -2.19 16.06 -0.90
C ARG A 82 -0.68 16.31 -0.94
N ALA A 83 0.00 15.61 -1.83
CA ALA A 83 1.41 15.88 -2.10
C ALA A 83 1.60 17.24 -2.79
N GLN A 84 2.58 18.01 -2.35
CA GLN A 84 2.92 19.29 -2.96
C GLN A 84 4.24 19.17 -3.76
N PHE A 85 4.15 19.42 -5.06
CA PHE A 85 5.30 19.44 -5.97
C PHE A 85 5.59 20.88 -6.40
N LYS A 86 6.76 21.41 -6.02
CA LYS A 86 7.15 22.81 -6.23
C LYS A 86 7.20 23.19 -7.72
N ARG A 87 7.53 22.24 -8.58
CA ARG A 87 7.62 22.40 -10.04
C ARG A 87 6.43 21.75 -10.76
N GLY A 88 5.36 21.43 -10.03
CA GLY A 88 4.10 20.92 -10.57
C GLY A 88 4.21 19.52 -11.17
N LYS A 89 3.40 19.25 -12.20
CA LYS A 89 3.18 17.91 -12.77
C LYS A 89 4.46 17.20 -13.24
N MET A 90 5.39 17.92 -13.88
CA MET A 90 6.61 17.31 -14.42
C MET A 90 7.50 16.76 -13.30
N GLU A 91 7.62 17.46 -12.17
CA GLU A 91 8.35 16.96 -11.01
C GLU A 91 7.63 15.78 -10.38
N ALA A 92 6.29 15.86 -10.24
CA ALA A 92 5.50 14.76 -9.71
C ALA A 92 5.71 13.46 -10.50
N GLN A 93 5.69 13.54 -11.84
CA GLN A 93 5.95 12.40 -12.71
C GLN A 93 7.38 11.86 -12.58
N SER A 94 8.39 12.75 -12.53
CA SER A 94 9.79 12.34 -12.37
C SER A 94 10.00 11.60 -11.05
N VAL A 95 9.56 12.19 -9.95
CA VAL A 95 9.70 11.62 -8.60
C VAL A 95 8.96 10.29 -8.49
N PHE A 96 7.76 10.19 -9.07
CA PHE A 96 7.01 8.95 -9.09
C PHE A 96 7.74 7.83 -9.86
N LEU A 97 8.31 8.14 -11.02
CA LEU A 97 9.04 7.16 -11.82
C LEU A 97 10.33 6.72 -11.12
N GLU A 98 11.07 7.65 -10.51
CA GLU A 98 12.23 7.34 -9.66
C GLU A 98 11.83 6.42 -8.50
N TRP A 99 10.71 6.69 -7.85
CA TRP A 99 10.16 5.83 -6.80
C TRP A 99 9.77 4.44 -7.32
N CYS A 100 9.14 4.35 -8.50
CA CYS A 100 8.85 3.06 -9.14
C CYS A 100 10.13 2.27 -9.45
N GLU A 101 11.21 2.94 -9.88
CA GLU A 101 12.51 2.30 -10.06
C GLU A 101 13.09 1.78 -8.75
N LEU A 102 13.00 2.54 -7.66
CA LEU A 102 13.43 2.08 -6.33
C LEU A 102 12.66 0.85 -5.87
N LEU A 103 11.35 0.81 -6.14
CA LEU A 103 10.51 -0.36 -5.88
C LEU A 103 10.85 -1.58 -6.75
N GLY A 104 11.60 -1.39 -7.83
CA GLY A 104 11.96 -2.44 -8.78
C GLY A 104 10.90 -2.70 -9.85
N LEU A 105 10.01 -1.74 -10.11
CA LEU A 105 8.99 -1.81 -11.17
C LEU A 105 9.53 -1.44 -12.57
N ASN A 106 10.83 -1.19 -12.69
CA ASN A 106 11.50 -1.05 -13.97
C ASN A 106 11.64 -2.42 -14.69
N GLU A 107 11.86 -2.42 -16.00
CA GLU A 107 12.05 -3.66 -16.79
C GLU A 107 10.86 -4.64 -16.66
N ILE A 108 9.66 -4.10 -16.78
CA ILE A 108 8.36 -4.71 -16.46
C ILE A 108 8.16 -6.14 -16.99
N ASP A 109 8.79 -6.50 -18.10
CA ASP A 109 8.61 -7.80 -18.74
C ASP A 109 9.03 -9.01 -17.88
N ASP A 110 9.89 -8.79 -16.86
CA ASP A 110 10.40 -9.84 -15.95
C ASP A 110 10.00 -9.64 -14.48
N VAL A 111 9.21 -8.61 -14.16
CA VAL A 111 8.82 -8.28 -12.78
C VAL A 111 7.62 -9.11 -12.35
N SER A 112 7.68 -9.67 -11.14
CA SER A 112 6.55 -10.35 -10.51
C SER A 112 5.97 -9.46 -9.42
N VAL A 113 4.69 -9.07 -9.56
CA VAL A 113 3.97 -8.27 -8.56
C VAL A 113 2.80 -9.08 -8.03
N VAL A 114 2.61 -9.06 -6.71
CA VAL A 114 1.43 -9.64 -6.04
C VAL A 114 0.66 -8.52 -5.35
N ASN A 115 -0.64 -8.42 -5.64
CA ASN A 115 -1.58 -7.62 -4.88
C ASN A 115 -2.21 -8.47 -3.77
N TRP A 116 -2.07 -8.02 -2.52
CA TRP A 116 -2.59 -8.70 -1.33
C TRP A 116 -3.94 -8.18 -0.85
N VAL A 117 -4.43 -7.10 -1.46
CA VAL A 117 -5.68 -6.44 -1.05
C VAL A 117 -6.74 -6.44 -2.15
N GLU A 118 -6.53 -7.14 -3.28
CA GLU A 118 -7.54 -7.26 -4.34
C GLU A 118 -8.87 -7.83 -3.81
N GLY A 119 -8.79 -8.80 -2.89
CA GLY A 119 -9.96 -9.43 -2.28
C GLY A 119 -10.58 -8.61 -1.14
N LEU A 120 -9.89 -7.60 -0.63
CA LEU A 120 -10.47 -6.63 0.29
C LEU A 120 -11.28 -5.70 -0.58
N ASN A 121 -12.59 -5.93 -0.63
CA ASN A 121 -13.49 -5.20 -1.50
C ASN A 121 -13.50 -3.71 -1.15
N THR A 122 -12.54 -2.97 -1.70
CA THR A 122 -12.45 -1.52 -1.53
C THR A 122 -13.64 -0.93 -2.27
N GLY A 123 -14.57 -0.32 -1.55
CA GLY A 123 -15.78 0.32 -2.09
C GLY A 123 -15.53 1.42 -3.15
N LEU A 124 -14.29 1.61 -3.61
CA LEU A 124 -13.93 2.41 -4.78
C LEU A 124 -14.30 1.76 -6.14
N HIS A 125 -14.68 0.48 -6.19
CA HIS A 125 -15.04 -0.22 -7.45
C HIS A 125 -16.51 -0.63 -7.60
N GLY A 126 -17.39 -0.08 -6.76
CA GLY A 126 -18.83 -0.27 -6.89
C GLY A 126 -19.46 -0.53 -5.54
N TYR A 127 -20.40 0.35 -5.18
CA TYR A 127 -21.33 0.12 -4.09
C TYR A 127 -22.21 -1.09 -4.46
N ASP A 128 -21.78 -2.29 -4.10
CA ASP A 128 -22.64 -3.47 -4.07
C ASP A 128 -23.03 -3.70 -2.60
N GLU A 129 -24.29 -3.40 -2.27
CA GLU A 129 -24.88 -3.55 -0.92
C GLU A 129 -24.73 -4.97 -0.33
N LYS A 130 -24.32 -5.96 -1.14
CA LYS A 130 -24.09 -7.33 -0.71
C LYS A 130 -22.76 -7.60 0.01
N ILE A 131 -21.86 -6.62 0.09
CA ILE A 131 -20.47 -6.84 0.56
C ILE A 131 -20.18 -6.13 1.89
N SER A 132 -21.23 -5.92 2.69
CA SER A 132 -21.08 -5.68 4.13
C SER A 132 -20.62 -6.99 4.78
N GLY A 133 -19.32 -7.16 5.00
CA GLY A 133 -18.79 -8.30 5.77
C GLY A 133 -17.47 -8.95 5.32
N VAL A 134 -16.70 -8.39 4.38
CA VAL A 134 -15.33 -8.89 4.15
C VAL A 134 -14.43 -8.33 5.25
N GLU A 135 -14.23 -9.13 6.29
CA GLU A 135 -13.26 -8.85 7.35
C GLU A 135 -11.87 -8.79 6.72
N SER A 136 -11.17 -7.68 6.93
CA SER A 136 -9.80 -7.53 6.44
C SER A 136 -8.89 -8.55 7.13
N TRP A 137 -7.94 -9.10 6.39
CA TRP A 137 -6.92 -9.97 6.98
C TRP A 137 -5.95 -9.19 7.90
N SER A 138 -6.01 -7.85 7.89
CA SER A 138 -5.32 -6.99 8.86
C SER A 138 -6.14 -5.73 9.19
N ASN A 139 -6.22 -5.40 10.47
CA ASN A 139 -6.86 -4.16 10.94
C ASN A 139 -6.12 -2.88 10.49
N TYR A 140 -4.90 -2.99 9.97
CA TYR A 140 -4.18 -1.87 9.35
C TYR A 140 -4.99 -1.23 8.21
N PHE A 141 -5.77 -2.03 7.49
CA PHE A 141 -6.54 -1.58 6.33
C PHE A 141 -7.90 -0.96 6.69
N ASP A 142 -8.40 -1.16 7.91
CA ASP A 142 -9.78 -0.83 8.28
C ASP A 142 -10.14 0.63 7.99
N ALA A 143 -9.27 1.56 8.37
CA ALA A 143 -9.49 2.99 8.12
C ALA A 143 -9.46 3.37 6.63
N GLY A 144 -8.77 2.59 5.80
CA GLY A 144 -8.56 2.87 4.37
C GLY A 144 -9.74 2.48 3.49
N LEU A 145 -10.54 1.51 3.93
CA LEU A 145 -11.64 0.94 3.16
C LEU A 145 -12.79 1.91 2.88
N GLU A 146 -12.91 2.98 3.67
CA GLU A 146 -14.09 3.87 3.64
C GLU A 146 -14.01 5.00 2.60
N TRP A 147 -12.83 5.35 2.06
CA TRP A 147 -12.75 6.56 1.21
C TRP A 147 -11.59 6.65 0.21
N TRP A 148 -10.39 6.21 0.57
CA TRP A 148 -9.17 6.38 -0.25
C TRP A 148 -8.67 5.07 -0.87
N GLY A 149 -9.10 3.95 -0.31
CA GLY A 149 -8.64 2.62 -0.69
C GLY A 149 -7.39 2.22 0.07
N VAL A 150 -6.97 0.99 -0.17
CA VAL A 150 -5.79 0.39 0.46
C VAL A 150 -4.89 -0.20 -0.59
N TRP A 151 -3.61 -0.22 -0.29
CA TRP A 151 -2.58 -0.82 -1.13
C TRP A 151 -1.76 -1.77 -0.29
N CYS A 152 -1.52 -2.97 -0.80
CA CYS A 152 -0.49 -3.85 -0.29
C CYS A 152 0.06 -4.67 -1.45
N LEU A 153 1.28 -4.36 -1.88
CA LEU A 153 1.95 -4.99 -3.00
C LEU A 153 3.29 -5.57 -2.55
N THR A 154 3.66 -6.73 -3.08
CA THR A 154 5.05 -7.18 -3.06
C THR A 154 5.57 -7.32 -4.48
N ILE A 155 6.79 -6.82 -4.70
CA ILE A 155 7.39 -6.63 -6.02
C ILE A 155 8.73 -7.34 -6.03
N TRP A 156 8.87 -8.36 -6.87
CA TRP A 156 10.13 -9.07 -7.09
C TRP A 156 10.68 -8.71 -8.45
N ASN A 157 11.89 -8.13 -8.46
CA ASN A 157 12.64 -7.86 -9.67
C ASN A 157 13.83 -8.83 -9.76
N PRO A 158 13.77 -9.87 -10.63
CA PRO A 158 14.83 -10.88 -10.72
C PRO A 158 16.15 -10.35 -11.28
N LYS A 159 16.11 -9.30 -12.13
CA LYS A 159 17.32 -8.70 -12.71
C LYS A 159 18.13 -7.93 -11.66
N ARG A 160 17.44 -7.18 -10.79
CA ARG A 160 18.05 -6.46 -9.68
C ARG A 160 18.27 -7.32 -8.43
N ARG A 161 17.63 -8.49 -8.37
CA ARG A 161 17.59 -9.39 -7.20
C ARG A 161 17.05 -8.70 -5.95
N THR A 162 16.05 -7.84 -6.14
CA THR A 162 15.43 -7.05 -5.06
C THR A 162 13.98 -7.48 -4.88
N ILE A 163 13.57 -7.60 -3.62
CA ILE A 163 12.16 -7.68 -3.25
C ILE A 163 11.77 -6.42 -2.47
N SER A 164 10.69 -5.80 -2.88
CA SER A 164 10.11 -4.63 -2.24
C SER A 164 8.71 -4.96 -1.74
N ALA A 165 8.31 -4.36 -0.63
CA ALA A 165 6.94 -4.40 -0.16
C ALA A 165 6.43 -2.95 -0.03
N LEU A 166 5.25 -2.70 -0.57
CA LEU A 166 4.54 -1.43 -0.48
C LEU A 166 3.26 -1.68 0.28
N ILE A 167 2.97 -0.80 1.25
CA ILE A 167 1.68 -0.77 1.92
C ILE A 167 1.24 0.68 2.08
N ALA A 168 -0.06 0.90 1.93
CA ALA A 168 -0.67 2.18 2.24
C ALA A 168 -2.10 1.94 2.71
N SER A 169 -2.45 2.63 3.79
CA SER A 169 -3.80 2.81 4.30
C SER A 169 -3.95 4.29 4.64
N THR A 170 -5.12 4.71 5.11
CA THR A 170 -5.40 6.11 5.50
C THR A 170 -4.89 6.46 6.89
N THR A 171 -4.39 5.47 7.64
CA THR A 171 -3.63 5.69 8.86
C THR A 171 -2.22 6.16 8.47
N ASP A 172 -1.94 7.43 8.74
CA ASP A 172 -0.58 7.99 8.74
C ASP A 172 0.36 7.21 9.67
#